data_AF-A0A1H7W0R9-F1
#
_entry.id   AF-A0A1H7W0R9-F1
#
_cell.length_a   1.000
_cell.length_b   1.000
_cell.length_c   1.000
_cell.angle_alpha   90.00
_cell.angle_beta   90.00
_cell.angle_gamma   90.00
#
_symmetry.space_group_name_H-M   'P 1'
#
loop_
_entity.id
_entity.type
_entity.pdbx_description
1 polymer ?
#
loop_
_entity_poly.entity_id
_entity_poly.type
_entity_poly.pdbx_seq_one_letter_code
_entity_poly.pdbx_strand_id
1 'polypeptide(L)'
;MSSDHDWVLENFLEAYWGRESGLIEKSLPQIVSCYRRESRRDQHREMAREIDAYMEQHRADLEPAFKRDFGPVVDPASWGCTAVAFLADIRRLLIEDGETMPAERYPQMGLIFGVYFGQDFDLFGNTVQEVVSSYRNDCPEYRNLPVELDSFTAEHPHDLDAGFERDFGSDFDPELWGYTTASFFNELKRLLLD
;
A
#
# COMPACT_ATOMS: atom_id res chain seq x y z
N MET A 1 17.71 27.51 -3.70
CA MET A 1 16.51 27.45 -2.85
C MET A 1 16.36 25.99 -2.48
N SER A 2 16.76 25.64 -1.26
CA SER A 2 16.59 24.28 -0.72
C SER A 2 15.10 24.10 -0.53
N SER A 3 14.50 23.17 -1.26
CA SER A 3 13.13 22.77 -1.00
C SER A 3 13.20 21.81 0.18
N ASP A 4 12.71 22.23 1.34
CA ASP A 4 12.39 21.37 2.48
C ASP A 4 11.28 20.39 2.05
N HIS A 5 11.66 19.34 1.34
CA HIS A 5 10.79 18.22 1.02
C HIS A 5 11.55 17.00 1.53
N ASP A 6 11.13 16.50 2.70
CA ASP A 6 11.56 15.19 3.20
C ASP A 6 10.97 14.14 2.27
N TRP A 7 11.75 13.71 1.26
CA TRP A 7 11.29 12.70 0.32
C TRP A 7 11.16 11.36 1.06
N VAL A 8 10.07 10.62 0.78
CA VAL A 8 9.89 9.26 1.29
C VAL A 8 11.05 8.36 0.83
N LEU A 9 11.53 8.57 -0.41
CA LEU A 9 12.71 7.91 -0.96
C LEU A 9 13.98 8.22 -0.15
N GLU A 10 14.22 9.48 0.21
CA GLU A 10 15.40 9.88 1.00
C GLU A 10 15.36 9.24 2.39
N ASN A 11 14.22 9.34 3.08
CA ASN A 11 14.01 8.72 4.39
C ASN A 11 14.22 7.19 4.36
N PHE A 12 13.75 6.52 3.30
CA PHE A 12 13.97 5.08 3.13
C PHE A 12 15.44 4.74 2.94
N LEU A 13 16.15 5.47 2.07
CA LEU A 13 17.57 5.24 1.84
C LEU A 13 18.38 5.51 3.11
N GLU A 14 18.08 6.56 3.86
CA GLU A 14 18.81 6.83 5.10
C GLU A 14 18.53 5.77 6.17
N ALA A 15 17.27 5.43 6.42
CA ALA A 15 16.88 4.55 7.51
C ALA A 15 17.29 3.09 7.28
N TYR A 16 17.18 2.61 6.03
CA TYR A 16 17.42 1.19 5.72
C TYR A 16 18.83 0.93 5.22
N TRP A 17 19.56 1.96 4.78
CA TRP A 17 20.91 1.83 4.21
C TRP A 17 22.02 2.47 5.04
N GLY A 18 21.68 3.25 6.07
CA GLY A 18 22.66 3.75 7.02
C GLY A 18 23.46 2.61 7.67
N ARG A 19 24.75 2.85 7.97
CA ARG A 19 25.65 1.85 8.59
C ARG A 19 25.14 1.26 9.91
N GLU A 20 24.15 1.89 10.53
CA GLU A 20 23.54 1.49 11.79
C GLU A 20 22.27 0.63 11.63
N SER A 21 21.77 0.44 10.40
CA SER A 21 20.52 -0.31 10.15
C SER A 21 20.62 -1.81 10.41
N GLY A 22 21.84 -2.37 10.43
CA GLY A 22 22.06 -3.82 10.52
C GLY A 22 21.61 -4.58 9.26
N LEU A 23 21.26 -3.89 8.17
CA LEU A 23 20.78 -4.47 6.92
C LEU A 23 21.85 -4.49 5.81
N ILE A 24 23.10 -4.13 6.11
CA ILE A 24 24.22 -3.99 5.15
C ILE A 24 24.46 -5.27 4.34
N GLU A 25 24.18 -6.45 4.90
CA GLU A 25 24.35 -7.75 4.23
C GLU A 25 23.10 -8.24 3.49
N LYS A 26 21.99 -7.50 3.54
CA LYS A 26 20.72 -7.90 2.91
C LYS A 26 20.66 -7.48 1.45
N SER A 27 19.99 -8.31 0.66
CA SER A 27 19.66 -7.99 -0.74
C SER A 27 18.58 -6.91 -0.83
N LEU A 28 18.53 -6.22 -1.98
CA LEU A 28 17.52 -5.20 -2.26
C LEU A 28 16.06 -5.67 -1.99
N PRO A 29 15.62 -6.87 -2.45
CA PRO A 29 14.28 -7.38 -2.11
C PRO A 29 14.03 -7.54 -0.61
N GLN A 30 15.03 -7.97 0.16
CA GLN A 30 14.89 -8.14 1.60
C GLN A 30 14.78 -6.79 2.32
N ILE A 31 15.47 -5.76 1.83
CA ILE A 31 15.38 -4.42 2.40
C ILE A 31 14.01 -3.80 2.10
N VAL A 32 13.55 -3.88 0.84
CA VAL A 32 12.22 -3.40 0.47
C VAL A 32 11.13 -4.17 1.22
N SER A 33 11.31 -5.48 1.45
CA SER A 33 10.38 -6.28 2.27
C SER A 33 10.34 -5.83 3.74
N CYS A 34 11.47 -5.47 4.36
CA CYS A 34 11.48 -4.89 5.71
C CYS A 34 10.70 -3.57 5.73
N TYR A 35 10.99 -2.68 4.78
CA TYR A 35 10.27 -1.41 4.64
C TYR A 35 8.77 -1.62 4.47
N ARG A 36 8.34 -2.52 3.58
CA ARG A 36 6.93 -2.82 3.35
C ARG A 36 6.19 -3.29 4.59
N ARG A 37 6.85 -3.99 5.50
CA ARG A 37 6.27 -4.46 6.77
C ARG A 37 6.15 -3.34 7.82
N GLU A 38 7.04 -2.35 7.76
CA GLU A 38 7.22 -1.33 8.80
C GLU A 38 6.57 0.02 8.44
N SER A 39 6.15 0.19 7.18
CA SER A 39 5.58 1.43 6.64
C SER A 39 4.19 1.21 6.05
N ARG A 40 3.41 2.29 5.98
CA ARG A 40 2.04 2.26 5.46
C ARG A 40 2.01 2.16 3.94
N ARG A 41 0.93 1.59 3.38
CA ARG A 41 0.77 1.40 1.92
C ARG A 41 0.69 2.71 1.12
N ASP A 42 0.22 3.79 1.72
CA ASP A 42 0.25 5.13 1.12
C ASP A 42 1.69 5.64 0.97
N GLN A 43 2.57 5.35 1.93
CA GLN A 43 4.00 5.67 1.84
C GLN A 43 4.70 4.87 0.73
N HIS A 44 4.33 3.60 0.51
CA HIS A 44 4.87 2.82 -0.62
C HIS A 44 4.51 3.46 -1.96
N ARG A 45 3.26 3.93 -2.09
CA ARG A 45 2.77 4.63 -3.28
C ARG A 45 3.46 5.96 -3.51
N GLU A 46 3.65 6.73 -2.44
CA GLU A 46 4.32 8.02 -2.54
C GLU A 46 5.78 7.83 -2.96
N MET A 47 6.49 6.86 -2.36
CA MET A 47 7.85 6.54 -2.78
C MET A 47 7.91 6.10 -4.25
N ALA A 48 6.98 5.26 -4.71
CA ALA A 48 6.94 4.87 -6.12
C ALA A 48 6.75 6.07 -7.06
N ARG A 49 5.90 7.05 -6.68
CA ARG A 49 5.70 8.31 -7.44
C ARG A 49 6.93 9.20 -7.42
N GLU A 50 7.59 9.32 -6.27
CA GLU A 50 8.84 10.08 -6.15
C GLU A 50 9.93 9.48 -7.03
N ILE A 51 10.05 8.15 -7.07
CA ILE A 51 10.98 7.46 -7.97
C ILE A 51 10.64 7.77 -9.44
N ASP A 52 9.38 7.67 -9.84
CA ASP A 52 8.94 7.98 -11.21
C ASP A 52 9.23 9.45 -11.58
N ALA A 53 8.92 10.38 -10.68
CA ALA A 53 9.17 11.80 -10.86
C ALA A 53 10.67 12.11 -10.96
N TYR A 54 11.49 11.50 -10.10
CA TYR A 54 12.94 11.65 -10.12
C TYR A 54 13.55 11.14 -11.42
N MET A 55 13.13 9.95 -11.87
CA MET A 55 13.62 9.34 -13.11
C MET A 55 13.23 10.17 -14.33
N GLU A 56 12.04 10.76 -14.38
CA GLU A 56 11.62 11.63 -15.49
C GLU A 56 12.34 12.99 -15.44
N GLN A 57 12.48 13.59 -14.25
CA GLN A 57 13.20 14.85 -14.07
C GLN A 57 14.67 14.73 -14.51
N HIS A 58 15.30 13.59 -14.21
CA HIS A 58 16.71 13.33 -14.50
C HIS A 58 16.92 12.38 -15.69
N ARG A 59 15.95 12.31 -16.60
CA ARG A 59 15.98 11.36 -17.73
C ARG A 59 17.25 11.43 -18.58
N ALA A 60 17.88 12.60 -18.68
CA ALA A 60 19.10 12.82 -19.46
C ALA A 60 20.40 12.62 -18.65
N ASP A 61 20.35 12.66 -17.32
CA ASP A 61 21.51 12.70 -16.44
C ASP A 61 21.35 11.89 -15.14
N LEU A 62 20.50 10.85 -15.16
CA LEU A 62 20.07 10.10 -13.98
C LEU A 62 21.23 9.55 -13.14
N GLU A 63 22.27 9.00 -13.76
CA GLU A 63 23.44 8.47 -13.04
C GLU A 63 24.24 9.57 -12.31
N PRO A 64 24.68 10.66 -12.97
CA PRO A 64 25.26 11.81 -12.28
C PRO A 64 24.36 12.43 -11.21
N ALA A 65 23.06 12.55 -11.48
CA ALA A 65 22.10 13.13 -10.56
C ALA A 65 21.97 12.29 -9.30
N PHE A 66 21.74 10.99 -9.46
CA PHE A 66 21.61 10.05 -8.35
C PHE A 66 22.86 10.05 -7.49
N LYS A 67 24.05 10.04 -8.10
CA LYS A 67 25.32 10.08 -7.37
C LYS A 67 25.49 11.38 -6.56
N ARG A 68 25.04 12.52 -7.09
CA ARG A 68 25.10 13.80 -6.40
C ARG A 68 24.14 13.83 -5.21
N ASP A 69 22.94 13.32 -5.39
CA ASP A 69 21.85 13.47 -4.43
C ASP A 69 21.89 12.36 -3.36
N PHE A 70 22.17 11.11 -3.73
CA PHE A 70 22.10 9.93 -2.85
C PHE A 70 23.43 9.18 -2.67
N GLY A 71 24.47 9.53 -3.43
CA GLY A 71 25.76 8.84 -3.40
C GLY A 71 26.46 8.75 -2.04
N PRO A 72 26.29 9.71 -1.10
CA PRO A 72 26.79 9.57 0.27
C PRO A 72 26.12 8.45 1.08
N VAL A 73 24.88 8.08 0.72
CA VAL A 73 24.05 7.10 1.45
C VAL A 73 24.13 5.73 0.79
N VAL A 74 24.00 5.67 -0.53
CA VAL A 74 23.95 4.42 -1.29
C VAL A 74 24.69 4.55 -2.63
N ASP A 75 25.46 3.51 -2.96
CA ASP A 75 26.10 3.36 -4.28
C ASP A 75 25.60 2.08 -4.97
N PRO A 76 24.66 2.19 -5.92
CA PRO A 76 24.17 1.05 -6.71
C PRO A 76 25.30 0.26 -7.41
N ALA A 77 26.41 0.93 -7.77
CA ALA A 77 27.53 0.26 -8.43
C ALA A 77 28.22 -0.77 -7.52
N SER A 78 28.11 -0.63 -6.18
CA SER A 78 28.60 -1.63 -5.23
C SER A 78 27.91 -2.98 -5.37
N TRP A 79 26.73 -3.01 -6.01
CA TRP A 79 25.94 -4.20 -6.31
C TRP A 79 25.93 -4.56 -7.79
N GLY A 80 26.77 -3.91 -8.59
CA GLY A 80 26.87 -4.17 -10.02
C GLY A 80 25.65 -3.72 -10.82
N CYS A 81 24.82 -2.82 -10.29
CA CYS A 81 23.69 -2.25 -11.01
C CYS A 81 23.84 -0.74 -11.22
N THR A 82 23.08 -0.21 -12.18
CA THR A 82 23.00 1.23 -12.47
C THR A 82 21.97 1.89 -11.54
N ALA A 83 22.02 3.21 -11.36
CA ALA A 83 20.98 3.93 -10.63
C ALA A 83 19.59 3.73 -11.25
N VAL A 84 19.52 3.68 -12.59
CA VAL A 84 18.29 3.36 -13.33
C VAL A 84 17.73 2.00 -12.89
N ALA A 85 18.56 0.94 -12.91
CA ALA A 85 18.12 -0.41 -12.58
C ALA A 85 17.74 -0.52 -11.09
N PHE A 86 18.51 0.12 -10.22
CA PHE A 86 18.27 0.18 -8.78
C PHE A 86 16.92 0.81 -8.44
N LEU A 87 16.64 1.99 -8.98
CA LEU A 87 15.38 2.69 -8.78
C LEU A 87 14.21 1.92 -9.39
N ALA A 88 14.39 1.37 -10.60
CA ALA A 88 13.38 0.55 -11.24
C ALA A 88 13.05 -0.71 -10.42
N ASP A 89 14.05 -1.34 -9.78
CA ASP A 89 13.82 -2.50 -8.92
C ASP A 89 13.17 -2.13 -7.59
N ILE A 90 13.55 -1.03 -6.93
CA ILE A 90 12.82 -0.53 -5.74
C ILE A 90 11.37 -0.28 -6.11
N ARG A 91 11.13 0.52 -7.15
CA ARG A 91 9.79 0.81 -7.66
C ARG A 91 9.03 -0.48 -7.97
N ARG A 92 9.66 -1.43 -8.66
CA ARG A 92 9.06 -2.73 -8.96
C ARG A 92 8.71 -3.47 -7.69
N LEU A 93 9.59 -3.56 -6.69
CA LEU A 93 9.36 -4.32 -5.45
C LEU A 93 8.34 -3.66 -4.50
N LEU A 94 8.21 -2.33 -4.57
CA LEU A 94 7.13 -1.59 -3.91
C LEU A 94 5.77 -1.86 -4.56
N ILE A 95 5.75 -2.15 -5.86
CA ILE A 95 4.53 -2.33 -6.67
C ILE A 95 4.28 -3.81 -7.02
N GLU A 96 5.25 -4.72 -6.83
CA GLU A 96 5.10 -6.18 -6.95
C GLU A 96 4.35 -6.69 -5.72
N ASP A 97 3.06 -6.36 -5.69
CA ASP A 97 1.97 -7.29 -5.96
C ASP A 97 1.26 -6.77 -7.23
N GLY A 98 1.75 -7.17 -8.42
CA GLY A 98 1.33 -6.63 -9.72
C GLY A 98 -0.09 -7.00 -10.17
N GLU A 99 -1.08 -6.82 -9.31
CA GLU A 99 -2.48 -6.64 -9.67
C GLU A 99 -2.82 -5.15 -9.47
N THR A 100 -3.69 -4.61 -10.33
CA THR A 100 -4.38 -3.34 -10.06
C THR A 100 -4.75 -3.30 -8.59
N MET A 101 -4.37 -2.23 -7.87
CA MET A 101 -4.50 -2.17 -6.40
C MET A 101 -5.86 -2.72 -5.99
N PRO A 102 -5.99 -3.49 -4.90
CA PRO A 102 -7.30 -3.98 -4.49
C PRO A 102 -8.33 -2.84 -4.38
N ALA A 103 -7.93 -1.65 -3.93
CA ALA A 103 -8.77 -0.45 -3.93
C ALA A 103 -8.99 0.23 -5.30
N GLU A 104 -8.18 -0.05 -6.32
CA GLU A 104 -8.43 0.40 -7.71
C GLU A 104 -9.32 -0.58 -8.47
N ARG A 105 -9.19 -1.88 -8.19
CA ARG A 105 -10.03 -2.96 -8.73
C ARG A 105 -11.39 -3.04 -8.03
N TYR A 106 -11.39 -2.75 -6.72
CA TYR A 106 -12.52 -2.76 -5.81
C TYR A 106 -12.59 -1.44 -5.02
N PRO A 107 -12.95 -0.32 -5.69
CA PRO A 107 -12.98 0.99 -5.06
C PRO A 107 -13.94 1.09 -3.88
N GLN A 108 -15.07 0.39 -3.88
CA GLN A 108 -15.97 0.40 -2.73
C GLN A 108 -15.44 -0.44 -1.57
N MET A 109 -14.80 -1.59 -1.84
CA MET A 109 -14.12 -2.37 -0.81
C MET A 109 -12.97 -1.55 -0.19
N GLY A 110 -12.14 -0.92 -1.02
CA GLY A 110 -11.06 -0.05 -0.55
C GLY A 110 -11.56 1.09 0.32
N LEU A 111 -12.67 1.72 -0.05
CA LEU A 111 -13.28 2.80 0.72
C LEU A 111 -13.87 2.30 2.05
N ILE A 112 -14.66 1.23 2.03
CA ILE A 112 -15.34 0.78 3.25
C ILE A 112 -14.36 0.16 4.27
N PHE A 113 -13.37 -0.61 3.83
CA PHE A 113 -12.39 -1.23 4.72
C PHE A 113 -11.27 -0.28 5.13
N GLY A 114 -10.81 0.57 4.21
CA GLY A 114 -9.70 1.48 4.47
C GLY A 114 -10.10 2.75 5.22
N VAL A 115 -11.33 3.24 5.04
CA VAL A 115 -11.80 4.50 5.64
C VAL A 115 -12.84 4.25 6.72
N TYR A 116 -13.95 3.58 6.40
CA TYR A 116 -15.08 3.48 7.31
C TYR A 116 -14.86 2.47 8.44
N PHE A 117 -14.28 1.31 8.14
CA PHE A 117 -13.89 0.31 9.13
C PHE A 117 -12.39 0.37 9.50
N GLY A 118 -11.67 1.36 8.99
CA GLY A 118 -10.25 1.55 9.25
C GLY A 118 -9.97 1.97 10.70
N GLN A 119 -8.78 2.51 10.95
CA GLN A 119 -8.32 2.86 12.31
C GLN A 119 -9.23 3.87 13.03
N ASP A 120 -9.88 4.76 12.28
CA ASP A 120 -10.73 5.84 12.79
C ASP A 120 -12.24 5.52 12.62
N PHE A 121 -12.62 4.23 12.71
CA PHE A 121 -14.01 3.79 12.50
C PHE A 121 -15.00 4.45 13.47
N ASP A 122 -14.54 4.82 14.67
CA ASP A 122 -15.34 5.43 15.74
C ASP A 122 -15.89 6.82 15.36
N LEU A 123 -15.32 7.47 14.35
CA LEU A 123 -15.88 8.68 13.73
C LEU A 123 -17.19 8.40 12.96
N PHE A 124 -17.36 7.17 12.48
CA PHE A 124 -18.51 6.76 11.66
C PHE A 124 -19.53 5.92 12.43
N GLY A 125 -19.10 5.21 13.48
CA GLY A 125 -19.96 4.38 14.32
C GLY A 125 -19.18 3.45 15.23
N ASN A 126 -19.81 2.89 16.25
CA ASN A 126 -19.19 1.90 17.15
C ASN A 126 -19.65 0.47 16.87
N THR A 127 -20.56 0.29 15.91
CA THR A 127 -21.11 -0.98 15.49
C THR A 127 -21.06 -1.11 13.97
N VAL A 128 -21.06 -2.34 13.46
CA VAL A 128 -21.11 -2.62 12.01
C VAL A 128 -22.29 -1.89 11.36
N GLN A 129 -23.44 -1.89 12.04
CA GLN A 129 -24.66 -1.25 11.55
C GLN A 129 -24.53 0.27 11.45
N GLU A 130 -23.92 0.93 12.44
CA GLU A 130 -23.71 2.38 12.43
C GLU A 130 -22.71 2.77 11.35
N VAL A 131 -21.58 2.05 11.24
CA VAL A 131 -20.56 2.31 10.22
C VAL A 131 -21.13 2.14 8.81
N VAL A 132 -21.89 1.06 8.56
CA VAL A 132 -22.55 0.84 7.26
C VAL A 132 -23.61 1.89 6.97
N SER A 133 -24.34 2.35 7.99
CA SER A 133 -25.31 3.45 7.82
C SER A 133 -24.64 4.75 7.42
N SER A 134 -23.51 5.09 8.04
CA SER A 134 -22.69 6.26 7.68
C SER A 134 -22.16 6.14 6.25
N TYR A 135 -21.56 5.00 5.89
CA TYR A 135 -21.11 4.72 4.52
C TYR A 135 -22.22 4.91 3.48
N ARG A 136 -23.41 4.36 3.73
CA ARG A 136 -24.56 4.48 2.82
C ARG A 136 -25.03 5.92 2.63
N ASN A 137 -24.97 6.74 3.67
CA ASN A 137 -25.41 8.13 3.63
C ASN A 137 -24.41 9.02 2.90
N ASP A 138 -23.12 8.73 3.03
CA ASP A 138 -22.04 9.56 2.49
C ASP A 138 -21.63 9.17 1.07
N CYS A 139 -21.81 7.90 0.67
CA CYS A 139 -21.32 7.35 -0.59
C CYS A 139 -22.46 7.01 -1.55
N PRO A 140 -22.72 7.81 -2.61
CA PRO A 140 -23.77 7.52 -3.60
C PRO A 140 -23.62 6.16 -4.31
N GLU A 141 -22.38 5.69 -4.45
CA GLU A 141 -21.98 4.47 -5.14
C GLU A 141 -22.05 3.21 -4.25
N TYR A 142 -22.57 3.29 -3.02
CA TYR A 142 -22.64 2.16 -2.07
C TYR A 142 -23.24 0.88 -2.65
N ARG A 143 -24.11 1.01 -3.65
CA ARG A 143 -24.77 -0.12 -4.33
C ARG A 143 -23.81 -0.99 -5.15
N ASN A 144 -22.60 -0.50 -5.43
CA ASN A 144 -21.58 -1.27 -6.14
C ASN A 144 -20.81 -2.21 -5.19
N LEU A 145 -20.81 -1.93 -3.88
CA LEU A 145 -20.07 -2.74 -2.91
C LEU A 145 -20.47 -4.23 -2.96
N PRO A 146 -21.77 -4.63 -2.98
CA PRO A 146 -22.13 -6.04 -3.12
C PRO A 146 -21.52 -6.74 -4.35
N VAL A 147 -21.41 -6.03 -5.49
CA VAL A 147 -20.86 -6.56 -6.74
C VAL A 147 -19.35 -6.81 -6.62
N GLU A 148 -18.65 -5.89 -5.96
CA GLU A 148 -17.21 -6.04 -5.68
C GLU A 148 -16.95 -7.21 -4.72
N LEU A 149 -17.75 -7.32 -3.64
CA LEU A 149 -17.66 -8.44 -2.70
C LEU A 149 -17.90 -9.80 -3.38
N ASP A 150 -18.87 -9.89 -4.28
CA ASP A 150 -19.13 -11.10 -5.08
C ASP A 150 -17.96 -11.43 -6.01
N SER A 151 -17.39 -10.42 -6.68
CA SER A 151 -16.26 -10.58 -7.58
C SER A 151 -15.01 -11.08 -6.83
N PHE A 152 -14.68 -10.44 -5.71
CA PHE A 152 -13.56 -10.86 -4.85
C PHE A 152 -13.73 -12.30 -4.35
N THR A 153 -14.95 -12.66 -3.92
CA THR A 153 -15.25 -14.03 -3.48
C THR A 153 -15.08 -15.05 -4.60
N ALA A 154 -15.50 -14.71 -5.83
CA ALA A 154 -15.38 -15.60 -6.98
C ALA A 154 -13.92 -15.84 -7.41
N GLU A 155 -13.06 -14.84 -7.19
CA GLU A 155 -11.61 -14.92 -7.47
C GLU A 155 -10.83 -15.69 -6.40
N HIS A 156 -11.36 -15.74 -5.18
CA HIS A 156 -10.78 -16.44 -4.04
C HIS A 156 -11.63 -17.63 -3.57
N PRO A 157 -11.90 -18.64 -4.43
CA PRO A 157 -12.81 -19.75 -4.08
C PRO A 157 -12.27 -20.68 -2.99
N HIS A 158 -10.97 -20.62 -2.69
CA HIS A 158 -10.29 -21.52 -1.75
C HIS A 158 -9.41 -20.80 -0.72
N ASP A 159 -9.19 -19.49 -0.88
CA ASP A 159 -8.24 -18.70 -0.09
C ASP A 159 -8.80 -17.34 0.33
N LEU A 160 -10.13 -17.18 0.42
CA LEU A 160 -10.80 -15.90 0.69
C LEU A 160 -10.22 -15.12 1.87
N ASP A 161 -10.03 -15.75 3.03
CA ASP A 161 -9.50 -15.06 4.21
C ASP A 161 -8.05 -14.60 3.98
N ALA A 162 -7.21 -15.44 3.37
CA ALA A 162 -5.82 -15.12 3.06
C ALA A 162 -5.68 -14.05 1.96
N GLY A 163 -6.54 -14.10 0.94
CA GLY A 163 -6.63 -13.08 -0.10
C GLY A 163 -7.07 -11.75 0.48
N PHE A 164 -8.08 -11.75 1.35
CA PHE A 164 -8.54 -10.54 2.03
C PHE A 164 -7.47 -9.94 2.92
N GLU A 165 -6.80 -10.74 3.74
CA GLU A 165 -5.71 -10.30 4.60
C GLU A 165 -4.57 -9.68 3.78
N ARG A 166 -4.18 -10.33 2.68
CA ARG A 166 -3.18 -9.79 1.74
C ARG A 166 -3.61 -8.44 1.18
N ASP A 167 -4.88 -8.26 0.86
CA ASP A 167 -5.34 -7.12 0.06
C ASP A 167 -5.87 -5.94 0.90
N PHE A 168 -6.44 -6.20 2.07
CA PHE A 168 -7.10 -5.23 2.95
C PHE A 168 -6.72 -5.34 4.44
N GLY A 169 -6.00 -6.40 4.84
CA GLY A 169 -5.69 -6.71 6.24
C GLY A 169 -4.85 -5.66 6.99
N SER A 170 -4.10 -4.82 6.27
CA SER A 170 -3.35 -3.72 6.91
C SER A 170 -4.25 -2.64 7.51
N ASP A 171 -5.47 -2.50 6.98
CA ASP A 171 -6.39 -1.44 7.36
C ASP A 171 -7.56 -1.99 8.19
N PHE A 172 -7.98 -3.24 7.95
CA PHE A 172 -9.14 -3.83 8.59
C PHE A 172 -9.01 -5.36 8.76
N ASP A 173 -9.37 -5.84 9.95
CA ASP A 173 -9.45 -7.27 10.29
C ASP A 173 -10.89 -7.63 10.74
N PRO A 174 -11.61 -8.48 9.98
CA PRO A 174 -12.95 -8.95 10.33
C PRO A 174 -13.02 -9.68 11.68
N GLU A 175 -11.94 -10.36 12.11
CA GLU A 175 -11.94 -11.13 13.35
C GLU A 175 -12.09 -10.22 14.58
N LEU A 176 -11.57 -8.99 14.52
CA LEU A 176 -11.74 -7.97 15.57
C LEU A 176 -13.21 -7.56 15.76
N TRP A 177 -14.04 -7.80 14.75
CA TRP A 177 -15.47 -7.55 14.76
C TRP A 177 -16.30 -8.82 15.01
N GLY A 178 -15.64 -9.96 15.23
CA GLY A 178 -16.29 -11.25 15.49
C GLY A 178 -16.77 -11.99 14.24
N TYR A 179 -16.17 -11.71 13.08
CA TYR A 179 -16.54 -12.31 11.80
C TYR A 179 -15.35 -13.02 11.14
N THR A 180 -15.63 -14.03 10.31
CA THR A 180 -14.75 -14.40 9.19
C THR A 180 -15.00 -13.47 8.00
N THR A 181 -14.08 -13.38 7.04
CA THR A 181 -14.28 -12.54 5.84
C THR A 181 -15.59 -12.88 5.13
N ALA A 182 -15.87 -14.17 4.92
CA ALA A 182 -17.12 -14.62 4.29
C ALA A 182 -18.38 -14.17 5.06
N SER A 183 -18.36 -14.31 6.39
CA SER A 183 -19.50 -13.91 7.22
C SER A 183 -19.67 -12.39 7.27
N PHE A 184 -18.58 -11.64 7.26
CA PHE A 184 -18.61 -10.17 7.22
C PHE A 184 -19.19 -9.68 5.90
N PHE A 185 -18.77 -10.27 4.77
CA PHE A 185 -19.29 -9.92 3.44
C PHE A 185 -20.81 -10.13 3.35
N ASN A 186 -21.31 -11.21 3.95
CA ASN A 186 -22.75 -11.47 4.02
C ASN A 186 -23.48 -10.45 4.89
N GLU A 187 -22.91 -10.06 6.03
CA GLU A 187 -23.50 -9.03 6.89
C GLU A 187 -23.52 -7.66 6.20
N LEU A 188 -22.45 -7.26 5.50
CA LEU A 188 -22.43 -6.04 4.69
C LEU A 188 -23.54 -6.06 3.63
N LYS A 189 -23.67 -7.15 2.86
CA LYS A 189 -24.74 -7.28 1.85
C LYS A 189 -26.13 -7.19 2.46
N ARG A 190 -26.35 -7.81 3.62
CA ARG A 190 -27.63 -7.75 4.34
C ARG A 190 -27.98 -6.31 4.72
N LEU A 191 -27.03 -5.59 5.34
CA LEU A 191 -27.23 -4.22 5.82
C LEU A 191 -27.41 -3.18 4.69
N LEU A 192 -26.84 -3.42 3.51
CA LEU A 192 -26.99 -2.53 2.36
C LEU A 192 -28.33 -2.71 1.63
N LEU A 193 -28.99 -3.85 1.83
CA LEU A 193 -30.28 -4.20 1.23
C LEU A 193 -31.49 -3.88 2.14
N ASP A 194 -31.24 -3.68 3.44
CA ASP A 194 -32.24 -3.21 4.42
C ASP A 194 -32.62 -1.72 4.21
#